data_AF-A0A959M7R9-F1
#
_entry.id   AF-A0A959M7R9-F1
#
_cell.length_a   1.000
_cell.length_b   1.000
_cell.length_c   1.000
_cell.angle_alpha   90.00
_cell.angle_beta   90.00
_cell.angle_gamma   90.00
#
_symmetry.space_group_name_H-M   'P 1'
#
loop_
_entity.id
_entity.type
_entity.pdbx_description
1 polymer ?
#
loop_
_entity_poly.entity_id
_entity_poly.type
_entity_poly.pdbx_seq_one_letter_code
_entity_poly.pdbx_strand_id
1 'polypeptide(L)'
;MNNREMNTDEISILITLRMSSSHTINLIYDDLLKKAWVLKAIPKYLEAAKLEVDKATQIMILTCADGVIGYAVKYIDLINKWAKLENTDTITFDDFCTKIFPFGFPDFSKTSSKK
;
A
#
# COMPACT_ATOMS: atom_id res chain seq x y z
N MET A 1 13.45 11.34 -1.27
CA MET A 1 12.79 10.47 -2.29
C MET A 1 11.94 11.40 -3.14
N ASN A 2 11.96 11.26 -4.46
CA ASN A 2 11.05 12.03 -5.31
C ASN A 2 9.68 11.34 -5.22
N ASN A 3 8.71 12.06 -4.66
CA ASN A 3 7.31 11.62 -4.71
C ASN A 3 6.79 11.87 -6.13
N ARG A 4 6.01 10.93 -6.65
CA ARG A 4 5.24 11.12 -7.88
C ARG A 4 3.80 11.46 -7.54
N GLU A 5 3.18 12.15 -8.47
CA GLU A 5 1.74 12.29 -8.51
C GLU A 5 1.10 10.92 -8.77
N MET A 6 -0.10 10.75 -8.24
CA MET A 6 -0.95 9.62 -8.57
C MET A 6 -1.46 9.78 -9.98
N ASN A 7 -1.56 8.68 -10.73
CA ASN A 7 -2.28 8.69 -11.99
C ASN A 7 -3.80 8.62 -11.74
N THR A 8 -4.59 8.83 -12.80
CA THR A 8 -6.07 8.86 -12.72
C THR A 8 -6.67 7.58 -12.14
N ASP A 9 -6.09 6.41 -12.47
CA ASP A 9 -6.61 5.12 -12.01
C ASP A 9 -6.37 4.96 -10.50
N GLU A 10 -5.18 5.33 -10.03
CA GLU A 10 -4.84 5.27 -8.61
C GLU A 10 -5.68 6.25 -7.79
N ILE A 11 -5.94 7.46 -8.31
CA ILE A 11 -6.83 8.44 -7.68
C ILE A 11 -8.24 7.86 -7.56
N SER A 12 -8.74 7.25 -8.64
CA SER A 12 -10.07 6.64 -8.68
C SER A 12 -10.18 5.51 -7.66
N ILE A 13 -9.14 4.67 -7.53
CA ILE A 13 -9.08 3.60 -6.52
C ILE A 13 -9.03 4.20 -5.11
N LEU A 14 -8.21 5.22 -4.86
CA LEU A 14 -8.12 5.86 -3.54
C LEU A 14 -9.46 6.45 -3.11
N ILE A 15 -10.13 7.19 -3.99
CA ILE A 15 -11.46 7.75 -3.71
C ILE A 15 -12.46 6.63 -3.44
N THR A 16 -12.43 5.57 -4.26
CA THR A 16 -13.31 4.40 -4.08
C THR A 16 -13.11 3.77 -2.71
N LEU A 17 -11.86 3.53 -2.30
CA LEU A 17 -11.56 2.95 -0.99
C LEU A 17 -11.96 3.87 0.16
N ARG A 18 -11.75 5.18 0.03
CA ARG A 18 -12.12 6.17 1.06
C ARG A 18 -13.62 6.28 1.28
N MET A 19 -14.41 6.15 0.21
CA MET A 19 -15.87 6.26 0.24
C MET A 19 -16.57 4.92 0.49
N SER A 20 -15.83 3.81 0.46
CA SER A 20 -16.38 2.47 0.60
C SER A 20 -16.59 2.08 2.06
N SER A 21 -17.65 1.32 2.31
CA SER A 21 -17.82 0.63 3.59
C SER A 21 -16.79 -0.48 3.77
N SER A 22 -16.56 -0.90 5.02
CA SER A 22 -15.70 -2.06 5.33
C SER A 22 -16.18 -3.34 4.64
N HIS A 23 -17.50 -3.54 4.50
CA HIS A 23 -18.06 -4.66 3.75
C HIS A 23 -17.63 -4.64 2.28
N THR A 24 -17.76 -3.49 1.62
CA THR A 24 -17.34 -3.31 0.23
C THR A 24 -15.84 -3.54 0.06
N ILE A 25 -15.02 -3.00 0.96
CA ILE A 25 -13.56 -3.20 0.95
C ILE A 25 -13.21 -4.69 1.07
N ASN A 26 -13.90 -5.43 1.94
CA ASN A 26 -13.71 -6.86 2.08
C ASN A 26 -14.01 -7.61 0.77
N LEU A 27 -15.11 -7.27 0.09
CA LEU A 27 -15.46 -7.89 -1.20
C LEU A 27 -14.41 -7.59 -2.28
N ILE A 28 -13.94 -6.35 -2.38
CA ILE A 28 -12.88 -5.95 -3.32
C ILE A 28 -11.59 -6.73 -3.01
N TYR A 29 -11.21 -6.79 -1.74
CA TYR A 29 -10.01 -7.49 -1.30
C TYR A 29 -10.05 -8.98 -1.66
N ASP A 30 -11.19 -9.64 -1.39
CA ASP A 30 -11.37 -11.08 -1.65
C ASP A 30 -11.41 -11.40 -3.15
N ASP A 31 -11.94 -10.50 -3.99
CA ASP A 31 -11.88 -10.62 -5.45
C ASP A 31 -10.45 -10.42 -5.97
N LEU A 32 -9.73 -9.41 -5.47
CA LEU A 32 -8.34 -9.17 -5.84
C LEU A 32 -7.43 -10.32 -5.42
N LEU A 33 -7.66 -10.96 -4.26
CA LEU A 33 -6.90 -12.15 -3.85
C LEU A 33 -7.02 -13.29 -4.86
N LYS A 34 -8.12 -13.40 -5.61
CA LYS A 34 -8.27 -14.43 -6.65
C LYS A 34 -7.47 -14.11 -7.91
N LYS A 35 -7.22 -12.84 -8.20
CA LYS A 35 -6.65 -12.34 -9.46
C LYS A 35 -5.19 -11.90 -9.35
N ALA A 36 -4.79 -11.32 -8.22
CA ALA A 36 -3.48 -10.70 -8.01
C ALA A 36 -2.63 -11.52 -7.03
N TRP A 37 -1.60 -12.20 -7.55
CA TRP A 37 -0.70 -13.00 -6.71
C TRP A 37 0.11 -12.15 -5.73
N VAL A 38 0.46 -10.90 -6.09
CA VAL A 38 1.19 -9.99 -5.20
C VAL A 38 0.40 -9.67 -3.94
N LEU A 39 -0.92 -9.55 -4.04
CA LEU A 39 -1.76 -9.33 -2.86
C LEU A 39 -1.75 -10.52 -1.89
N LYS A 40 -1.47 -11.74 -2.37
CA LYS A 40 -1.28 -12.90 -1.49
C LYS A 40 0.05 -12.86 -0.73
N ALA A 41 1.03 -12.14 -1.24
CA ALA A 41 2.34 -11.99 -0.63
C ALA A 41 2.38 -10.84 0.38
N ILE A 42 1.68 -9.73 0.11
CA ILE A 42 1.64 -8.55 0.99
C ILE A 42 1.36 -8.91 2.47
N PRO A 43 0.32 -9.67 2.83
CA PRO A 43 0.06 -10.06 4.22
C PRO A 43 1.23 -10.79 4.89
N LYS A 44 1.94 -11.65 4.14
CA LYS A 44 3.08 -12.42 4.68
C LYS A 44 4.27 -11.51 5.01
N TYR A 45 4.50 -10.50 4.18
CA TYR A 45 5.55 -9.50 4.45
C TYR A 45 5.18 -8.60 5.63
N LEU A 46 3.90 -8.23 5.76
CA LEU A 46 3.40 -7.48 6.91
C LEU A 46 3.51 -8.28 8.22
N GLU A 47 3.15 -9.56 8.18
CA GLU A 47 3.31 -10.49 9.31
C GLU A 47 4.78 -10.61 9.73
N ALA A 48 5.70 -10.79 8.77
CA ALA A 48 7.14 -10.83 9.05
C ALA A 48 7.67 -9.51 9.64
N ALA A 49 7.05 -8.38 9.27
CA ALA A 49 7.33 -7.07 9.84
C ALA A 49 6.64 -6.81 11.19
N LYS A 50 5.77 -7.73 11.65
CA LYS A 50 4.90 -7.57 12.82
C LYS A 50 4.01 -6.34 12.73
N LEU A 51 3.41 -6.11 11.56
CA LEU A 51 2.49 -5.01 11.30
C LEU A 51 1.07 -5.53 11.03
N GLU A 52 0.10 -4.93 11.70
CA GLU A 52 -1.31 -5.07 11.39
C GLU A 52 -1.74 -3.93 10.49
N VAL A 53 -2.08 -4.23 9.23
CA VAL A 53 -2.43 -3.21 8.23
C VAL A 53 -3.78 -3.52 7.64
N ASP A 54 -4.67 -2.51 7.58
CA ASP A 54 -6.01 -2.73 7.05
C ASP A 54 -6.02 -3.08 5.56
N LYS A 55 -7.11 -3.73 5.13
CA LYS A 55 -7.24 -4.23 3.74
C LYS A 55 -7.23 -3.09 2.71
N ALA A 56 -7.75 -1.92 3.03
CA ALA A 56 -7.74 -0.78 2.11
C ALA A 56 -6.31 -0.31 1.84
N THR A 57 -5.47 -0.24 2.87
CA THR A 57 -4.05 0.07 2.74
C THR A 57 -3.32 -1.00 1.93
N GLN A 58 -3.61 -2.27 2.16
CA GLN A 58 -3.01 -3.36 1.37
C GLN A 58 -3.38 -3.29 -0.12
N ILE A 59 -4.63 -2.92 -0.44
CA ILE A 59 -5.05 -2.67 -1.83
C ILE A 59 -4.28 -1.48 -2.41
N MET A 60 -4.11 -0.38 -1.68
CA MET A 60 -3.33 0.75 -2.18
C MET A 60 -1.84 0.42 -2.37
N ILE A 61 -1.24 -0.41 -1.50
CA ILE A 61 0.12 -0.91 -1.70
C ILE A 61 0.21 -1.67 -3.02
N LEU A 62 -0.73 -2.58 -3.30
CA LEU A 62 -0.78 -3.31 -4.56
C LEU A 62 -0.89 -2.36 -5.77
N THR A 63 -1.79 -1.40 -5.68
CA THR A 63 -2.07 -0.40 -6.71
C THR A 63 -0.83 0.43 -7.02
N CYS A 64 -0.22 1.05 -6.00
CA CYS A 64 0.97 1.90 -6.19
C CYS A 64 2.23 1.11 -6.58
N ALA A 65 2.28 -0.18 -6.25
CA ALA A 65 3.33 -1.09 -6.66
C ALA A 65 3.15 -1.62 -8.09
N ASP A 66 2.04 -1.31 -8.77
CA ASP A 66 1.72 -1.78 -10.12
C ASP A 66 1.84 -3.31 -10.27
N GLY A 67 1.41 -4.04 -9.23
CA GLY A 67 1.53 -5.51 -9.21
C GLY A 67 2.97 -6.05 -9.22
N VAL A 68 3.98 -5.23 -8.96
CA VAL A 68 5.40 -5.66 -8.84
C VAL A 68 5.75 -5.91 -7.38
N ILE A 69 6.04 -7.17 -7.02
CA ILE A 69 6.31 -7.56 -5.63
C ILE A 69 7.44 -6.77 -4.98
N GLY A 70 8.52 -6.49 -5.73
CA GLY A 70 9.66 -5.75 -5.21
C GLY A 70 9.31 -4.31 -4.82
N TYR A 71 8.33 -3.70 -5.48
CA TYR A 71 7.85 -2.36 -5.13
C TYR A 71 6.92 -2.41 -3.92
N ALA A 72 6.03 -3.42 -3.85
CA ALA A 72 5.18 -3.63 -2.68
C ALA A 72 6.00 -3.81 -1.39
N VAL A 73 7.09 -4.60 -1.45
CA VAL A 73 8.01 -4.76 -0.30
C VAL A 73 8.66 -3.43 0.08
N LYS A 74 9.10 -2.61 -0.88
CA LYS A 74 9.65 -1.27 -0.57
C LYS A 74 8.63 -0.36 0.11
N TYR A 75 7.35 -0.40 -0.28
CA TYR A 75 6.29 0.32 0.45
C TYR A 75 6.15 -0.19 1.88
N ILE A 76 6.15 -1.51 2.08
CA ILE A 76 6.07 -2.13 3.42
C ILE A 76 7.28 -1.72 4.28
N ASP A 77 8.49 -1.65 3.73
CA ASP A 77 9.68 -1.19 4.45
C ASP A 77 9.55 0.26 4.92
N LEU A 78 8.96 1.13 4.10
CA LEU A 78 8.69 2.53 4.47
C LEU A 78 7.64 2.62 5.56
N ILE A 79 6.55 1.85 5.45
CA ILE A 79 5.51 1.76 6.48
C ILE A 79 6.12 1.27 7.80
N ASN A 80 6.92 0.20 7.77
CA ASN A 80 7.60 -0.36 8.94
C ASN A 80 8.58 0.65 9.58
N LYS A 81 9.31 1.39 8.76
CA LYS A 81 10.20 2.46 9.26
C LYS A 81 9.40 3.53 10.00
N TRP A 82 8.27 3.97 9.43
CA TRP A 82 7.39 4.93 10.09
C TRP A 82 6.77 4.36 11.38
N ALA A 83 6.25 3.14 11.32
CA ALA A 83 5.63 2.44 12.45
C ALA A 83 6.57 2.34 13.66
N LYS A 84 7.86 2.03 13.42
CA LYS A 84 8.90 2.01 14.46
C LYS A 84 9.20 3.39 15.06
N LEU A 85 9.10 4.46 14.27
CA LEU A 85 9.30 5.83 14.75
C LEU A 85 8.15 6.28 15.63
N GLU A 86 6.92 5.92 15.26
CA GLU A 86 5.70 6.26 16.00
C GLU A 86 5.36 5.25 17.10
N ASN A 87 6.17 4.20 17.27
CA ASN A 87 5.97 3.12 18.23
C ASN A 87 4.58 2.47 18.14
N THR A 88 4.13 2.20 16.91
CA THR A 88 2.87 1.52 16.59
C THR A 88 3.12 0.28 15.73
N ASP A 89 2.27 -0.73 15.85
CA ASP A 89 2.23 -1.90 14.97
C ASP A 89 0.99 -1.89 14.05
N THR A 90 0.03 -1.03 14.32
CA THR A 90 -1.25 -0.96 13.62
C THR A 90 -1.26 0.23 12.67
N ILE A 91 -1.59 -0.02 11.40
CA ILE A 91 -1.62 0.98 10.32
C ILE A 91 -3.01 1.00 9.69
N THR A 92 -3.67 2.14 9.81
CA THR A 92 -4.95 2.39 9.16
C THR A 92 -4.75 3.04 7.80
N PHE A 93 -5.80 3.00 6.98
CA PHE A 93 -5.84 3.69 5.70
C PHE A 93 -5.69 5.20 5.84
N ASP A 94 -6.15 5.76 6.96
CA ASP A 94 -5.93 7.17 7.24
C ASP A 94 -4.46 7.47 7.51
N ASP A 95 -3.79 6.67 8.35
CA ASP A 95 -2.35 6.83 8.62
C ASP A 95 -1.53 6.76 7.33
N PHE A 96 -1.85 5.80 6.46
CA PHE A 96 -1.19 5.63 5.16
C PHE A 96 -1.28 6.90 4.31
N CYS A 97 -2.47 7.51 4.22
CA CYS A 97 -2.72 8.69 3.39
C CYS A 97 -2.26 10.00 4.03
N THR A 98 -2.43 10.18 5.35
CA THR A 98 -2.27 11.48 6.01
C THR A 98 -0.95 11.63 6.76
N LYS A 99 -0.30 10.52 7.13
CA LYS A 99 0.94 10.54 7.93
C LYS A 99 2.12 9.94 7.18
N ILE A 100 1.94 8.77 6.56
CA ILE A 100 3.03 8.06 5.88
C ILE A 100 3.29 8.68 4.49
N PHE A 101 2.24 8.90 3.70
CA PHE A 101 2.33 9.44 2.34
C PHE A 101 1.47 10.70 2.11
N PRO A 102 1.57 11.76 2.95
CA PRO A 102 0.74 12.97 2.82
C PRO A 102 0.98 13.76 1.53
N PHE A 103 2.15 13.59 0.92
CA PHE A 103 2.59 14.35 -0.26
C PHE A 103 2.79 13.45 -1.49
N GLY A 104 2.00 12.38 -1.60
CA GLY A 104 2.07 11.43 -2.69
C GLY A 104 3.03 10.28 -2.46
N PHE A 105 3.20 9.45 -3.49
CA PHE A 105 3.82 8.14 -3.38
C PHE A 105 5.22 8.12 -4.00
N PRO A 106 6.16 7.36 -3.42
CA PRO A 106 7.46 7.15 -4.05
C PRO A 106 7.35 6.45 -5.41
N ASP A 107 8.14 6.88 -6.39
CA ASP A 107 8.25 6.18 -7.68
C ASP A 107 9.44 5.21 -7.65
N PHE A 108 9.16 3.91 -7.53
CA PHE A 108 10.20 2.89 -7.54
C PHE A 108 10.60 2.42 -8.94
N SER A 109 9.81 2.74 -9.97
CA SER A 109 10.09 2.31 -11.36
C SER A 109 11.39 2.93 -11.90
N LYS A 110 11.67 4.18 -11.50
CA LYS A 110 12.85 4.95 -11.93
C LYS A 110 14.15 4.60 -11.20
N THR A 111 14.09 3.76 -10.16
CA THR A 111 15.30 3.34 -9.41
C THR A 111 16.13 2.26 -10.14
N SER A 112 15.67 1.81 -11.32
CA SER A 112 16.27 0.72 -12.10
C SER A 112 17.32 1.19 -13.13
N SER A 113 17.46 2.50 -13.38
CA SER A 113 18.25 3.03 -14.52
C SER A 113 19.71 3.36 -14.19
N LYS A 114 20.35 2.63 -13.28
CA LYS A 114 21.81 2.66 -13.11
C LYS A 114 22.33 1.23 -12.98
N LYS A 115 22.55 0.59 -14.12
CA LYS A 115 23.54 -0.48 -14.29
C LYS A 115 24.35 -0.15 -15.54
#